data_AF-A0A3N9UT21-F1
#
_entry.id   AF-A0A3N9UT21-F1
#
_cell.length_a   1.000
_cell.length_b   1.000
_cell.length_c   1.000
_cell.angle_alpha   90.00
_cell.angle_beta   90.00
_cell.angle_gamma   90.00
#
_symmetry.space_group_name_H-M   'P 1'
#
loop_
_entity.id
_entity.type
_entity.pdbx_description
1 polymer ?
#
loop_
_entity_poly.entity_id
_entity_poly.type
_entity_poly.pdbx_seq_one_letter_code
_entity_poly.pdbx_strand_id
1 'polypeptide(L)' 'MAGVLDHLAKPKKQAIQPHPSSRSGSDDQVAMELDAAKEILAEVFSISPQEVEEMIRRRSEDRMLWPEGFRMDE' A
#
# COMPACT_ATOMS: atom_id res chain seq x y z
N MET A 1 -48.83 -8.17 15.91
CA MET A 1 -47.93 -7.27 16.66
C MET A 1 -46.51 -7.60 16.25
N ALA A 2 -45.71 -6.57 16.00
CA ALA A 2 -44.38 -6.63 15.38
C ALA A 2 -43.42 -7.58 16.13
N GLY A 3 -42.89 -8.56 15.40
CA GLY A 3 -41.67 -9.26 15.80
C GLY A 3 -40.52 -8.29 15.64
N VAL A 4 -40.02 -7.83 16.78
CA VAL A 4 -38.95 -6.85 16.93
C VAL A 4 -37.65 -7.41 16.37
N LEU A 5 -36.92 -6.56 15.64
CA LEU A 5 -35.58 -6.81 15.11
C LEU A 5 -34.64 -7.15 16.24
N ASP A 6 -34.29 -8.42 16.33
CA ASP A 6 -33.45 -8.92 17.39
C ASP A 6 -32.17 -9.54 16.80
N HIS A 7 -31.10 -8.76 16.99
CA HIS A 7 -29.69 -9.14 17.07
C HIS A 7 -28.92 -9.54 15.80
N LEU A 8 -28.67 -8.51 14.98
CA LEU A 8 -27.49 -8.40 14.12
C LEU A 8 -26.19 -8.31 14.96
N ALA A 9 -25.42 -9.39 15.10
CA ALA A 9 -24.04 -9.41 15.63
C ALA A 9 -23.50 -10.87 15.60
N LYS A 10 -22.40 -11.28 14.96
CA LYS A 10 -21.12 -10.66 14.57
C LYS A 10 -20.49 -11.47 13.41
N PRO A 11 -19.91 -10.85 12.36
CA PRO A 11 -19.01 -11.57 11.46
C PRO A 11 -17.66 -11.82 12.17
N LYS A 12 -17.24 -13.09 12.20
CA LYS A 12 -15.92 -13.52 12.70
C LYS A 12 -14.84 -12.90 11.81
N LYS A 13 -14.08 -11.94 12.35
CA LYS A 13 -12.84 -11.44 11.75
C LYS A 13 -11.87 -12.63 11.62
N GLN A 14 -11.76 -13.21 10.44
CA GLN A 14 -10.61 -14.05 10.10
C GLN A 14 -9.41 -13.12 10.04
N ALA A 15 -8.62 -13.11 11.11
CA ALA A 15 -7.30 -12.53 11.08
C ALA A 15 -6.50 -13.30 10.04
N ILE A 16 -6.19 -12.64 8.92
CA ILE A 16 -5.30 -13.16 7.89
C ILE A 16 -3.97 -13.43 8.60
N GLN A 17 -3.62 -14.70 8.75
CA GLN A 17 -2.34 -15.07 9.33
C GLN A 17 -1.24 -14.59 8.38
N PRO A 18 -0.19 -13.91 8.88
CA PRO A 18 0.92 -13.50 8.05
C PRO A 18 1.62 -14.74 7.50
N HIS A 19 1.56 -14.91 6.18
CA HIS A 19 2.28 -15.95 5.46
C HIS A 19 3.79 -15.70 5.61
N PRO A 20 4.60 -16.67 6.07
CA PRO A 20 6.05 -16.50 6.16
C PRO A 20 6.65 -16.69 4.76
N SER A 21 6.53 -15.66 3.92
CA SER A 21 7.20 -15.65 2.63
C SER A 21 8.69 -15.38 2.84
N SER A 22 9.51 -16.24 2.23
CA SER A 22 10.97 -16.29 2.29
C SER A 22 11.61 -14.90 2.14
N ARG A 23 12.20 -14.42 3.24
CA ARG A 23 12.54 -13.02 3.51
C ARG A 23 13.83 -12.51 2.86
N SER A 24 14.46 -13.25 1.95
CA SER A 24 15.83 -12.93 1.50
C SER A 24 15.98 -12.66 0.01
N GLY A 25 15.01 -13.03 -0.84
CA GLY A 25 15.05 -12.74 -2.29
C GLY A 25 14.14 -11.60 -2.72
N SER A 26 13.29 -11.10 -1.81
CA SER A 26 12.27 -10.10 -2.10
C SER A 26 12.80 -8.66 -1.99
N ASP A 27 13.78 -8.42 -1.12
CA ASP A 27 14.24 -7.07 -0.81
C ASP A 27 14.98 -6.44 -2.00
N ASP A 28 15.82 -7.22 -2.68
CA ASP A 28 16.52 -6.78 -3.89
C ASP A 28 15.56 -6.48 -5.05
N GLN A 29 14.51 -7.30 -5.20
CA GLN A 29 13.49 -7.08 -6.22
C GLN A 29 12.68 -5.81 -5.95
N VAL A 30 12.29 -5.58 -4.69
CA VAL A 30 11.59 -4.37 -4.28
C VAL A 30 12.46 -3.12 -4.49
N ALA A 31 13.77 -3.22 -4.21
CA ALA A 31 14.69 -2.12 -4.48
C ALA A 31 14.78 -1.78 -5.98
N MET A 32 14.90 -2.79 -6.84
CA MET A 32 14.91 -2.61 -8.30
C MET A 32 13.59 -1.99 -8.81
N GLU A 33 12.44 -2.48 -8.33
CA GLU A 33 11.13 -1.94 -8.68
C GLU A 33 10.97 -0.48 -8.24
N LEU A 34 11.46 -0.14 -7.05
CA LEU A 34 11.43 1.22 -6.53
C LEU A 34 12.29 2.17 -7.38
N ASP A 35 13.50 1.76 -7.74
CA ASP A 35 14.38 2.58 -8.59
C ASP A 35 13.77 2.80 -9.97
N ALA A 36 13.23 1.76 -10.61
CA ALA A 36 12.53 1.89 -11.89
C ALA A 36 11.31 2.82 -11.79
N ALA A 37 10.53 2.70 -10.71
CA ALA A 37 9.38 3.58 -10.49
C ALA A 37 9.81 5.06 -10.33
N LYS A 38 10.92 5.31 -9.63
CA LYS A 38 11.48 6.66 -9.48
C LYS A 38 11.93 7.26 -10.80
N GLU A 39 12.57 6.47 -11.66
CA GLU A 39 13.00 6.91 -12.99
C GLU A 39 11.80 7.28 -13.88
N ILE A 40 10.76 6.45 -13.89
CA ILE A 40 9.52 6.73 -14.65
C ILE A 40 8.88 8.03 -14.15
N LEU A 41 8.78 8.22 -12.83
CA LEU A 41 8.22 9.45 -12.26
C LEU A 41 9.06 10.68 -12.62
N ALA A 42 10.39 10.57 -12.57
CA ALA A 42 11.28 11.66 -12.97
C ALA A 42 11.08 12.05 -14.44
N GLU A 43 10.93 11.07 -15.33
CA GLU A 43 10.69 11.30 -16.76
C GLU A 43 9.31 11.93 -17.02
N VAL A 44 8.23 11.32 -16.52
CA VAL A 44 6.85 11.76 -16.76
C VAL A 44 6.59 13.18 -16.28
N PHE A 45 7.15 13.53 -15.12
CA PHE A 45 6.97 14.85 -14.53
C PHE A 45 8.09 15.83 -14.87
N SER A 46 9.11 15.41 -15.64
CA SER A 46 10.29 16.22 -16.00
C SER A 46 10.97 16.85 -14.77
N ILE A 47 11.08 16.08 -13.69
CA ILE A 47 11.74 16.47 -12.44
C ILE A 47 12.98 15.61 -12.19
N SER A 48 13.82 16.00 -11.23
CA SER A 48 14.99 15.19 -10.88
C SER A 48 14.60 13.96 -10.05
N PRO A 49 15.33 12.83 -10.16
CA PRO A 49 15.12 11.67 -9.28
C PRO A 49 15.28 12.01 -7.79
N GLN A 50 16.13 12.99 -7.46
CA GLN A 50 16.29 13.47 -6.07
C GLN A 50 15.02 14.18 -5.57
N GLU A 51 14.33 14.90 -6.44
CA GLU A 51 13.08 15.57 -6.10
C GLU A 51 11.95 14.57 -5.88
N VAL A 52 11.89 13.49 -6.67
CA VAL A 52 10.99 12.35 -6.45
C VAL A 52 11.24 11.72 -5.06
N GLU A 53 12.49 11.47 -4.70
CA GLU A 53 12.87 10.92 -3.39
C GLU A 53 12.42 11.81 -2.23
N GLU A 54 12.65 13.13 -2.34
CA GLU A 54 12.20 14.10 -1.35
C GLU A 54 10.67 14.12 -1.21
N MET A 55 9.93 14.01 -2.32
CA MET A 55 8.47 13.93 -2.32
C MET A 55 7.97 12.68 -1.61
N ILE A 56 8.57 11.51 -1.91
CA ILE A 56 8.24 10.25 -1.23
C ILE A 56 8.52 10.36 0.26
N ARG A 57 9.69 10.87 0.65
CA ARG A 57 10.07 11.06 2.05
C ARG A 57 9.07 11.95 2.78
N ARG A 58 8.80 13.15 2.27
CA ARG A 58 7.81 14.08 2.84
C ARG A 58 6.44 13.44 2.98
N ARG A 59 6.00 12.68 1.96
CA ARG A 59 4.71 11.98 1.99
C ARG A 59 4.64 10.93 3.10
N SER A 60 5.73 10.19 3.31
CA SER A 60 5.84 9.19 4.38
C SER A 60 5.85 9.81 5.78
N GLU A 61 6.53 10.95 5.93
CA GLU A 61 6.61 11.72 7.18
C GLU A 61 5.24 12.33 7.54
N ASP A 62 4.51 12.82 6.53
CA ASP A 62 3.18 13.41 6.69
C ASP A 62 2.10 12.41 7.12
N ARG A 63 2.42 11.12 7.29
CA ARG A 63 1.48 10.04 7.70
C ARG A 63 0.19 10.03 6.89
N MET A 64 0.18 10.59 5.69
CA MET A 64 -0.97 10.42 4.83
C MET A 64 -1.00 8.96 4.39
N LEU A 65 -2.06 8.29 4.83
CA LEU A 65 -2.37 6.91 4.53
C LEU A 65 -2.27 6.71 3.02
N TRP A 66 -1.17 6.11 2.56
CA TRP A 66 -1.21 5.40 1.30
C TRP A 66 -2.41 4.44 1.40
N PRO A 67 -3.31 4.40 0.41
CA PRO A 67 -4.38 3.42 0.44
C PRO A 67 -3.77 2.05 0.69
N GLU A 68 -4.23 1.31 1.70
CA GLU A 68 -3.73 -0.03 2.04
C GLU A 68 -3.79 -1.01 0.84
N GLY A 69 -4.54 -0.65 -0.20
CA GLY A 69 -4.31 -1.12 -1.57
C GLY A 69 -5.01 -0.20 -2.57
N PHE A 70 -4.43 -0.08 -3.76
CA PHE A 70 -5.17 0.35 -4.94
C PHE A 70 -5.99 -0.86 -5.40
N ARG A 71 -7.25 -0.95 -4.95
CA ARG A 71 -8.16 -1.92 -5.55
C ARG A 71 -8.30 -1.55 -7.03
N MET A 72 -7.70 -2.35 -7.90
CA MET A 72 -8.13 -2.43 -9.28
C MET A 72 -9.46 -3.18 -9.24
N ASP A 73 -10.56 -2.44 -9.24
CA ASP A 73 -11.82 -2.99 -9.70
C ASP A 73 -11.68 -3.18 -11.22
N GLU A 74 -11.56 -4.44 -11.63
CA GLU A 74 -11.50 -4.89 -13.03
C GLU A 74 -12.85 -4.74 -13.75
#